data_AF-A0A846PJ52-F1
#
_entry.id   AF-A0A846PJ52-F1
#
_cell.length_a   1.000
_cell.length_b   1.000
_cell.length_c   1.000
_cell.angle_alpha   90.00
_cell.angle_beta   90.00
_cell.angle_gamma   90.00
#
_symmetry.space_group_name_H-M   'P 1'
#
loop_
_entity.id
_entity.type
_entity.pdbx_description
1 polymer ?
#
loop_
_entity_poly.entity_id
_entity_poly.type
_entity_poly.pdbx_seq_one_letter_code
_entity_poly.pdbx_strand_id
1 'polypeptide(L)' 'MHKAVCSDCGQECEVPFKPDPSRPVYCRDCWSKRRRSRG' A
#
# COMPACT_ATOMS: atom_id res chain seq x y z
N MET A 1 10.65 1.65 -10.13
CA MET A 1 10.01 1.71 -8.80
C MET A 1 9.33 3.05 -8.71
N HIS A 2 8.01 3.08 -8.46
CA HIS A 2 7.24 4.31 -8.32
C HIS A 2 7.04 4.63 -6.85
N LYS A 3 7.28 5.88 -6.45
CA LYS A 3 6.94 6.35 -5.11
C LYS A 3 5.43 6.43 -4.98
N ALA A 4 4.89 5.82 -3.93
CA ALA A 4 3.48 5.83 -3.60
C ALA A 4 3.30 6.00 -2.10
N VAL A 5 2.20 6.63 -1.70
CA VAL A 5 1.88 6.84 -0.29
C VAL A 5 0.86 5.80 0.14
N CYS A 6 1.11 5.14 1.27
CA CYS A 6 0.18 4.20 1.84
C CYS A 6 -1.12 4.92 2.23
N SER A 7 -2.26 4.51 1.67
CA SER A 7 -3.56 5.10 1.97
C SER A 7 -4.07 4.79 3.39
N ASP A 8 -3.40 3.88 4.11
CA ASP A 8 -3.80 3.42 5.44
C ASP A 8 -2.97 4.09 6.55
N CYS A 9 -1.64 4.15 6.39
CA CYS A 9 -0.73 4.75 7.38
C CYS A 9 -0.07 6.06 6.94
N GLY A 10 -0.21 6.47 5.67
CA GLY A 10 0.40 7.69 5.14
C GLY A 10 1.90 7.61 4.86
N GLN A 11 2.54 6.45 5.01
CA GLN A 11 3.98 6.31 4.75
C GLN A 11 4.31 6.22 3.26
N GLU A 12 5.43 6.82 2.87
CA GLU A 12 6.00 6.68 1.53
C GLU A 12 6.58 5.27 1.34
N CYS A 13 6.26 4.64 0.22
CA CYS A 13 6.74 3.31 -0.16
C CYS A 13 7.01 3.24 -1.66
N GLU A 14 7.86 2.30 -2.05
CA GLU A 14 8.20 2.06 -3.45
C GLU A 14 7.45 0.84 -3.97
N VAL A 15 6.66 1.05 -5.01
CA VAL A 15 5.85 0.00 -5.64
C VAL A 15 6.32 -0.25 -7.09
N PRO A 16 6.24 -1.50 -7.58
CA PRO A 16 6.61 -1.82 -8.96
C PRO A 16 5.52 -1.45 -9.98
N PHE A 17 4.36 -0.98 -9.53
CA PHE A 17 3.23 -0.58 -10.36
C PHE A 17 3.01 0.94 -10.27
N LYS A 18 2.35 1.52 -11.29
CA LYS A 18 2.02 2.94 -11.30
C LYS A 18 0.93 3.19 -10.23
N PRO A 19 1.15 4.06 -9.22
CA PRO A 19 0.11 4.39 -8.26
C PRO A 19 -1.05 5.06 -9.00
N ASP A 20 -2.24 4.50 -8.83
CA ASP A 20 -3.45 5.01 -9.45
C ASP A 20 -4.30 5.69 -8.37
N PRO A 21 -4.81 6.91 -8.58
CA PRO A 21 -5.65 7.58 -7.60
C PRO A 21 -6.95 6.82 -7.31
N SER A 22 -7.39 5.94 -8.21
CA SER A 22 -8.57 5.10 -8.04
C SER A 22 -8.29 3.83 -7.20
N ARG A 23 -7.02 3.44 -7.04
CA ARG A 23 -6.62 2.24 -6.28
C ARG A 23 -5.73 2.61 -5.09
N PRO A 24 -6.18 2.37 -3.84
CA PRO A 24 -5.38 2.67 -2.67
C PRO A 24 -4.11 1.81 -2.66
N VAL A 25 -2.97 2.47 -2.45
CA VAL A 25 -1.68 1.80 -2.31
C VAL A 25 -1.46 1.47 -0.84
N TYR A 26 -0.92 0.30 -0.55
CA TYR A 26 -0.64 -0.13 0.82
C TYR A 26 0.82 -0.48 0.95
N CYS A 27 1.44 -0.05 2.05
CA CYS A 27 2.76 -0.53 2.43
C CYS A 27 2.70 -2.01 2.83
N ARG A 28 3.86 -2.68 2.89
CA ARG A 28 3.94 -4.11 3.24
C ARG A 28 3.28 -4.41 4.59
N ASP A 29 3.42 -3.52 5.56
CA ASP A 29 2.82 -3.64 6.89
C ASP A 29 1.29 -3.59 6.86
N CYS A 30 0.70 -2.53 6.29
CA CYS A 30 -0.76 -2.41 6.18
C CYS A 30 -1.36 -3.52 5.32
N TRP A 31 -0.66 -3.91 4.25
CA TRP A 31 -1.05 -5.05 3.43
C TRP A 31 -1.03 -6.37 4.21
N SER A 32 0.01 -6.61 5.01
CA SER A 32 0.13 -7.80 5.88
C SER A 32 -0.96 -7.82 6.95
N LYS A 33 -1.24 -6.68 7.59
CA LYS A 33 -2.33 -6.52 8.57
C LYS A 33 -3.70 -6.84 7.95
N ARG A 34 -4.00 -6.28 6.77
CA ARG A 34 -5.25 -6.57 6.02
C ARG A 34 -5.36 -8.02 5.57
N ARG A 35 -4.24 -8.67 5.25
CA ARG A 35 -4.24 -10.08 4.82
C ARG A 35 -4.43 -11.03 6.00
N ARG A 36 -3.94 -10.66 7.20
CA ARG A 36 -4.07 -11.44 8.44
C ARG A 36 -5.49 -11.43 9.04
N SER A 37 -6.32 -10.44 8.75
CA SER A 37 -7.71 -10.38 9.23
C SER A 37 -8.69 -11.30 8.48
N ARG A 38 -8.20 -12.22 7.64
CA ARG A 38 -9.00 -13.30 7.00
C ARG A 38 -8.76 -14.68 7.62
N GLY A 39 -8.14 -14.74 8.79
CA GLY A 39 -7.99 -15.97 9.59
C GLY A 39 -9.03 -16.04 10.68
#